data_AF-A0A6A4M114-F1
#
_entry.id   AF-A0A6A4M114-F1
#
_cell.length_a   1.000
_cell.length_b   1.000
_cell.length_c   1.000
_cell.angle_alpha   90.00
_cell.angle_beta   90.00
_cell.angle_gamma   90.00
#
_symmetry.space_group_name_H-M   'P 1'
#
loop_
_entity.id
_entity.type
_entity.pdbx_description
1 polymer ?
#
loop_
_entity_poly.entity_id
_entity_poly.type
_entity_poly.pdbx_seq_one_letter_code
_entity_poly.pdbx_strand_id
1 'polypeptide(L)'
;MSSDTQNPPNPKEEEEEEEEEEQQPEAANNDNNNAGSISKKAAKKEAAKQQKLHSKAAASSLSSATSPDAPDPLAAHYGDVPLEELQSKAVTGRQWTEVGSLTEELRDRTVLVRGRVQTVRAVSKKMAFLIVREKGLTVQCVLSVCPDVVSLGMVKFATGLSRESYVDVEGTVSVPDSPIKDAVEIQVRKVYCVSKAVPTLPINIEDAARSEVEIDKALQAGEQLVRVNQDTRLNFRVLDLRTPSNQGIFRIQCQVENVSY
;
A
#
# COMPACT_ATOMS: atom_id res chain seq x y z
N MET A 1 -9.47 -52.67 -26.88
CA MET A 1 -8.15 -52.66 -27.52
C MET A 1 -7.40 -51.49 -26.95
N SER A 2 -6.36 -51.83 -26.20
CA SER A 2 -5.47 -50.95 -25.47
C SER A 2 -4.62 -50.10 -26.39
N SER A 3 -4.27 -48.89 -25.96
CA SER A 3 -2.94 -48.33 -26.19
C SER A 3 -2.68 -47.25 -25.15
N ASP A 4 -1.95 -47.67 -24.12
CA ASP A 4 -1.17 -46.86 -23.20
C ASP A 4 -0.26 -45.89 -23.95
N THR A 5 0.00 -44.72 -23.38
CA THR A 5 1.18 -43.92 -23.72
C THR A 5 1.83 -43.48 -22.42
N GLN A 6 2.98 -44.12 -22.13
CA GLN A 6 3.89 -43.85 -21.04
C GLN A 6 4.56 -42.48 -21.17
N ASN A 7 4.60 -41.72 -20.08
CA ASN A 7 5.60 -40.68 -19.83
C ASN A 7 6.74 -41.27 -18.98
N PRO A 8 8.02 -41.07 -19.32
CA PRO A 8 9.14 -41.37 -18.44
C PRO A 8 9.58 -40.14 -17.60
N PRO A 9 10.39 -40.34 -16.54
CA PRO A 9 10.33 -39.53 -15.32
C PRO A 9 11.43 -38.47 -15.16
N ASN A 10 11.18 -37.59 -14.19
CA ASN A 10 12.06 -36.59 -13.58
C ASN A 10 13.30 -37.21 -12.87
N PRO A 11 14.44 -36.52 -12.85
CA PRO A 11 15.35 -36.54 -11.69
C PRO A 11 15.72 -35.09 -11.29
N LYS A 12 15.34 -34.63 -10.09
CA LYS A 12 15.96 -34.80 -8.76
C LYS A 12 16.92 -33.67 -8.40
N GLU A 13 16.59 -33.09 -7.26
CA GLU A 13 17.36 -32.18 -6.41
C GLU A 13 18.71 -32.81 -6.02
N GLU A 14 19.76 -31.99 -5.99
CA GLU A 14 21.02 -32.30 -5.32
C GLU A 14 21.34 -31.16 -4.34
N GLU A 15 21.38 -31.53 -3.06
CA GLU A 15 21.92 -30.79 -1.94
C GLU A 15 23.45 -31.00 -1.94
N GLU A 16 24.24 -29.93 -1.80
CA GLU A 16 25.69 -30.01 -1.60
C GLU A 16 26.00 -29.85 -0.11
N GLU A 17 26.53 -30.91 0.50
CA GLU A 17 27.17 -30.94 1.82
C GLU A 17 28.67 -30.61 1.72
N GLU A 18 29.19 -30.10 2.84
CA GLU A 18 30.54 -29.64 3.14
C GLU A 18 31.62 -30.74 3.05
N GLU A 19 32.86 -30.36 2.66
CA GLU A 19 34.09 -30.99 3.16
C GLU A 19 35.26 -29.97 3.09
N GLU A 20 35.75 -29.54 4.26
CA GLU A 20 36.99 -28.74 4.42
C GLU A 20 38.17 -29.70 4.66
N GLU A 21 39.19 -29.64 3.79
CA GLU A 21 40.48 -30.34 3.96
C GLU A 21 41.43 -29.56 4.88
N GLU A 22 41.88 -30.21 5.96
CA GLU A 22 43.03 -29.81 6.78
C GLU A 22 44.36 -30.13 6.08
N GLN A 23 45.25 -29.13 5.97
CA GLN A 23 46.69 -29.35 5.79
C GLN A 23 47.50 -28.53 6.80
N GLN A 24 48.31 -29.24 7.57
CA GLN A 24 49.35 -28.72 8.48
C GLN A 24 50.49 -28.06 7.70
N PRO A 25 51.28 -27.19 8.36
CA PRO A 25 52.72 -27.29 8.20
C PRO A 25 53.48 -27.38 9.53
N GLU A 26 54.53 -28.18 9.46
CA GLU A 26 55.55 -28.40 10.48
C GLU A 26 56.35 -27.14 10.84
N ALA A 27 56.97 -27.23 12.02
CA ALA A 27 57.69 -26.20 12.74
C ALA A 27 59.04 -25.79 12.13
N ALA A 28 59.39 -24.51 12.31
CA ALA A 28 60.77 -24.05 12.41
C ALA A 28 60.89 -22.93 13.47
N ASN A 29 61.69 -23.20 14.50
CA ASN A 29 62.15 -22.28 15.54
C ASN A 29 63.00 -21.13 14.96
N ASN A 30 62.83 -19.90 15.44
CA ASN A 30 63.89 -19.21 16.21
C ASN A 30 63.44 -17.89 16.87
N ASP A 31 63.92 -17.68 18.09
CA ASP A 31 63.77 -16.50 18.96
C ASP A 31 64.19 -15.17 18.32
N ASN A 32 63.46 -14.07 18.61
CA ASN A 32 64.01 -12.97 19.41
C ASN A 32 62.95 -11.92 19.84
N ASN A 33 63.12 -11.48 21.09
CA ASN A 33 62.40 -10.47 21.87
C ASN A 33 61.99 -9.17 21.16
N ASN A 34 60.74 -8.72 21.38
CA ASN A 34 60.46 -7.34 21.81
C ASN A 34 59.06 -7.21 22.46
N ALA A 35 59.03 -7.33 23.80
CA ALA A 35 57.88 -7.04 24.63
C ALA A 35 57.75 -5.51 24.84
N GLY A 36 56.65 -4.91 24.39
CA GLY A 36 56.41 -3.50 24.72
C GLY A 36 55.14 -2.80 24.19
N SER A 37 54.44 -3.32 23.16
CA SER A 37 53.36 -2.54 22.51
C SER A 37 52.01 -3.24 22.30
N ILE A 38 51.84 -4.48 22.73
CA ILE A 38 50.65 -5.30 22.38
C ILE A 38 49.46 -5.09 23.35
N SER A 39 49.68 -4.61 24.58
CA SER A 39 48.63 -4.58 25.62
C SER A 39 47.53 -3.51 25.41
N LYS A 40 47.80 -2.38 24.73
CA LYS A 40 46.78 -1.33 24.51
C LYS A 40 45.80 -1.61 23.37
N LYS A 41 46.18 -2.45 22.39
CA LYS A 41 45.37 -2.71 21.19
C LYS A 41 44.33 -3.82 21.44
N ALA A 42 44.64 -4.78 22.32
CA ALA A 42 43.71 -5.84 22.74
C ALA A 42 42.55 -5.28 23.58
N ALA A 43 42.84 -4.43 24.57
CA ALA A 43 41.82 -3.85 25.45
C ALA A 43 40.80 -2.96 24.70
N LYS A 44 41.23 -2.24 23.65
CA LYS A 44 40.34 -1.40 22.83
C LYS A 44 39.42 -2.20 21.90
N LYS A 45 39.84 -3.39 21.47
CA LYS A 45 39.04 -4.29 20.61
C LYS A 45 37.95 -5.00 21.41
N GLU A 46 38.22 -5.31 22.68
CA GLU A 46 37.26 -5.98 23.57
C GLU A 46 36.17 -5.02 24.08
N ALA A 47 36.54 -3.79 24.44
CA ALA A 47 35.58 -2.74 24.80
C ALA A 47 34.63 -2.39 23.63
N ALA A 48 35.13 -2.35 22.39
CA ALA A 48 34.30 -2.12 21.20
C ALA A 48 33.36 -3.30 20.90
N LYS A 49 33.79 -4.55 21.18
CA LYS A 49 32.93 -5.74 21.02
C LYS A 49 31.83 -5.77 22.08
N GLN A 50 32.13 -5.40 23.32
CA GLN A 50 31.16 -5.30 24.41
C GLN A 50 30.16 -4.14 24.20
N GLN A 51 30.59 -2.98 23.70
CA GLN A 51 29.68 -1.90 23.30
C GLN A 51 28.78 -2.30 22.13
N LYS A 52 29.28 -3.07 21.15
CA LYS A 52 28.47 -3.57 20.02
C LYS A 52 27.48 -4.67 20.44
N LEU A 53 27.81 -5.44 21.47
CA LEU A 53 26.90 -6.41 22.09
C LEU A 53 25.83 -5.72 22.94
N HIS A 54 26.19 -4.68 23.71
CA HIS A 54 25.22 -3.85 24.44
C HIS A 54 24.33 -3.01 23.53
N SER A 55 24.85 -2.50 22.39
CA SER A 55 24.02 -1.78 21.41
C SER A 55 23.10 -2.73 20.64
N LYS A 56 23.50 -3.97 20.40
CA LYS A 56 22.61 -5.02 19.86
C LYS A 56 21.56 -5.46 20.88
N ALA A 57 21.92 -5.58 22.16
CA ALA A 57 20.98 -5.91 23.24
C ALA A 57 19.93 -4.79 23.48
N ALA A 58 20.35 -3.52 23.40
CA ALA A 58 19.46 -2.36 23.50
C ALA A 58 18.59 -2.19 22.24
N ALA A 59 19.11 -2.51 21.05
CA ALA A 59 18.30 -2.55 19.82
C ALA A 59 17.29 -3.71 19.84
N SER A 60 17.63 -4.85 20.48
CA SER A 60 16.70 -5.97 20.63
C SER A 60 15.62 -5.75 21.70
N SER A 61 15.83 -4.86 22.67
CA SER A 61 14.81 -4.48 23.67
C SER A 61 13.86 -3.36 23.19
N LEU A 62 14.16 -2.71 22.06
CA LEU A 62 13.27 -1.74 21.38
C LEU A 62 12.56 -2.35 20.17
N SER A 63 13.00 -3.52 19.69
CA SER A 63 12.33 -4.29 18.63
C SER A 63 11.36 -5.36 19.17
N SER A 64 11.13 -5.41 20.48
CA SER A 64 10.23 -6.39 21.11
C SER A 64 8.75 -5.99 21.08
N ALA A 65 8.36 -5.04 20.21
CA ALA A 65 6.98 -4.58 20.04
C ALA A 65 6.38 -5.01 18.68
N THR A 66 6.76 -6.17 18.15
CA THR A 66 6.08 -6.70 16.95
C THR A 66 6.02 -8.23 16.97
N SER A 67 5.43 -8.78 18.03
CA SER A 67 4.75 -10.07 17.91
C SER A 67 3.42 -9.85 17.16
N PRO A 68 3.01 -10.76 16.26
CA PRO A 68 1.77 -10.64 15.50
C PRO A 68 0.49 -10.75 16.35
N ASP A 69 0.61 -11.06 17.64
CA ASP A 69 -0.49 -11.26 18.60
C ASP A 69 -0.56 -10.20 19.71
N ALA A 70 0.37 -9.23 19.75
CA ALA A 70 0.23 -8.11 20.67
C ALA A 70 -0.87 -7.16 20.14
N PRO A 71 -1.77 -6.66 21.00
CA PRO A 71 -2.79 -5.70 20.61
C PRO A 71 -2.13 -4.44 20.00
N ASP A 72 -2.56 -4.07 18.79
CA ASP A 72 -2.01 -2.93 18.07
C ASP A 72 -2.35 -1.63 18.82
N PRO A 73 -1.35 -0.84 19.28
CA PRO A 73 -1.59 0.40 20.02
C PRO A 73 -2.34 1.46 19.20
N LEU A 74 -2.33 1.35 17.86
CA LEU A 74 -2.98 2.28 16.94
C LEU A 74 -4.26 1.68 16.33
N ALA A 75 -4.82 0.63 16.92
CA ALA A 75 -6.06 0.00 16.45
C ALA A 75 -7.24 0.97 16.31
N ALA A 76 -7.28 2.05 17.09
CA ALA A 76 -8.31 3.08 16.98
C ALA A 76 -8.20 3.96 15.72
N HIS A 77 -7.07 3.95 15.01
CA HIS A 77 -6.85 4.78 13.81
C HIS A 77 -7.38 4.14 12.53
N TYR A 78 -7.86 2.89 12.59
CA TYR A 78 -8.37 2.21 11.42
C TYR A 78 -9.46 1.21 11.75
N GLY A 79 -10.19 0.75 10.75
CA GLY A 79 -11.23 -0.25 10.90
C GLY A 79 -12.52 0.14 10.21
N ASP A 80 -13.57 -0.65 10.44
CA ASP A 80 -14.91 -0.31 9.98
C ASP A 80 -15.52 0.75 10.92
N VAL A 81 -16.22 1.73 10.36
CA VAL A 81 -16.94 2.74 11.14
C VAL A 81 -18.05 2.05 11.93
N PRO A 82 -18.14 2.23 13.26
CA PRO A 82 -19.22 1.65 14.06
C PRO A 82 -20.61 2.09 13.57
N LEU A 83 -21.58 1.18 13.64
CA LEU A 83 -22.96 1.46 13.17
C LEU A 83 -23.56 2.69 13.86
N GLU A 84 -23.23 2.89 15.13
CA GLU A 84 -23.70 4.02 15.94
C GLU A 84 -23.29 5.37 15.33
N GLU A 85 -22.09 5.45 14.72
CA GLU A 85 -21.61 6.64 14.05
C GLU A 85 -22.26 6.87 12.68
N LEU A 86 -22.84 5.82 12.07
CA LEU A 86 -23.53 5.90 10.78
C LEU A 86 -25.01 6.32 10.92
N GLN A 87 -25.58 6.22 12.12
CA GLN A 87 -27.02 6.43 12.37
C GLN A 87 -27.45 7.91 12.45
N SER A 88 -26.57 8.86 12.09
CA SER A 88 -26.89 10.30 12.08
C SER A 88 -27.48 10.82 13.41
N LYS A 89 -27.09 10.21 14.54
CA LYS A 89 -27.62 10.56 15.88
C LYS A 89 -27.10 11.90 16.40
N ALA A 90 -25.99 12.40 15.85
CA ALA A 90 -25.37 13.65 16.26
C ALA A 90 -24.65 14.31 15.08
N VAL A 91 -24.58 15.65 15.12
CA VAL A 91 -23.70 16.42 14.23
C VAL A 91 -22.31 16.41 14.84
N THR A 92 -21.35 15.82 14.14
CA THR A 92 -20.00 15.54 14.68
C THR A 92 -19.04 16.74 14.61
N GLY A 93 -19.40 17.81 13.89
CA GLY A 93 -18.52 18.96 13.67
C GLY A 93 -17.29 18.69 12.78
N ARG A 94 -17.17 17.49 12.22
CA ARG A 94 -16.08 17.13 11.30
C ARG A 94 -16.11 18.01 10.06
N GLN A 95 -14.96 18.56 9.67
CA GLN A 95 -14.82 19.33 8.45
C GLN A 95 -14.33 18.44 7.32
N TRP A 96 -15.18 18.25 6.32
CA TRP A 96 -14.85 17.46 5.13
C TRP A 96 -14.19 18.33 4.09
N THR A 97 -13.08 17.85 3.53
CA THR A 97 -12.43 18.45 2.36
C THR A 97 -12.82 17.65 1.14
N GLU A 98 -13.34 18.32 0.10
CA GLU A 98 -13.58 17.66 -1.17
C GLU A 98 -12.26 17.32 -1.85
N VAL A 99 -12.16 16.13 -2.46
CA VAL A 99 -10.94 15.71 -3.18
C VAL A 99 -10.55 16.72 -4.26
N GLY A 100 -11.53 17.33 -4.94
CA GLY A 100 -11.28 18.36 -5.95
C GLY A 100 -10.77 19.69 -5.42
N SER A 101 -10.83 19.91 -4.10
CA SER A 101 -10.31 21.12 -3.45
C SER A 101 -8.89 20.92 -2.89
N LEU A 102 -8.29 19.74 -3.09
CA LEU A 102 -6.93 19.45 -2.63
C LEU A 102 -5.92 20.12 -3.57
N THR A 103 -5.25 21.15 -3.07
CA THR A 103 -4.23 21.92 -3.78
C THR A 103 -2.96 22.04 -2.94
N GLU A 104 -1.89 22.53 -3.55
CA GLU A 104 -0.62 22.77 -2.84
C GLU A 104 -0.74 23.78 -1.67
N GLU A 105 -1.77 24.64 -1.68
CA GLU A 105 -2.04 25.59 -0.59
C GLU A 105 -2.42 24.91 0.73
N LEU A 106 -2.88 23.66 0.65
CA LEU A 106 -3.20 22.84 1.81
C LEU A 106 -2.02 22.02 2.31
N ARG A 107 -0.81 22.19 1.75
CA ARG A 107 0.42 21.52 2.22
C ARG A 107 0.55 21.64 3.75
N ASP A 108 0.94 20.54 4.37
CA ASP A 108 1.13 20.38 5.81
C ASP A 108 -0.15 20.54 6.66
N ARG A 109 -1.31 20.77 6.03
CA ARG A 109 -2.60 20.78 6.73
C ARG A 109 -3.19 19.38 6.83
N THR A 110 -3.84 19.13 7.96
CA THR A 110 -4.66 17.93 8.14
C THR A 110 -6.00 18.12 7.44
N VAL A 111 -6.35 17.15 6.60
CA VAL A 111 -7.61 17.09 5.88
C VAL A 111 -8.35 15.80 6.21
N LEU A 112 -9.67 15.84 6.12
CA LEU A 112 -10.53 14.68 6.21
C LEU A 112 -11.30 14.56 4.89
N VAL A 113 -11.03 13.52 4.13
CA VAL A 113 -11.67 13.26 2.84
C VAL A 113 -12.52 12.02 2.91
N ARG A 114 -13.58 11.98 2.10
CA ARG A 114 -14.47 10.83 1.97
C ARG A 114 -14.64 10.47 0.50
N GLY A 115 -14.43 9.21 0.17
CA GLY A 115 -14.49 8.78 -1.22
C GLY A 115 -14.49 7.27 -1.38
N ARG A 116 -14.47 6.82 -2.64
CA ARG A 116 -14.40 5.41 -3.00
C ARG A 116 -12.96 4.99 -3.24
N VAL A 117 -12.57 3.84 -2.71
CA VAL A 117 -11.29 3.20 -3.03
C VAL A 117 -11.33 2.76 -4.49
N GLN A 118 -10.62 3.46 -5.37
CA GLN A 118 -10.52 3.10 -6.79
C GLN A 118 -9.49 1.99 -7.00
N THR A 119 -8.33 2.14 -6.38
CA THR A 119 -7.21 1.20 -6.51
C THR A 119 -6.52 1.08 -5.15
N VAL A 120 -6.07 -0.13 -4.85
CA VAL A 120 -5.21 -0.44 -3.69
C VAL A 120 -3.94 -1.07 -4.23
N ARG A 121 -2.79 -0.53 -3.85
CA ARG A 121 -1.49 -1.05 -4.25
C ARG A 121 -0.63 -1.25 -3.02
N ALA A 122 -0.40 -2.50 -2.64
CA ALA A 122 0.62 -2.84 -1.66
C ALA A 122 2.01 -2.66 -2.29
N VAL A 123 2.86 -1.86 -1.65
CA VAL A 123 4.25 -1.62 -2.10
C VAL A 123 5.21 -2.50 -1.30
N SER A 124 5.00 -2.59 0.00
CA SER A 124 5.69 -3.51 0.89
C SER A 124 4.76 -3.87 2.07
N LYS A 125 5.21 -4.75 2.96
CA LYS A 125 4.47 -5.00 4.23
C LYS A 125 4.25 -3.71 5.03
N LYS A 126 5.16 -2.74 4.91
CA LYS A 126 5.13 -1.48 5.67
C LYS A 126 4.58 -0.29 4.87
N MET A 127 4.16 -0.49 3.62
CA MET A 127 3.77 0.62 2.77
C MET A 127 2.71 0.24 1.73
N ALA A 128 1.70 1.07 1.58
CA ALA A 128 0.65 0.91 0.58
C ALA A 128 0.17 2.26 0.05
N PHE A 129 -0.33 2.24 -1.18
CA PHE A 129 -1.03 3.36 -1.80
C PHE A 129 -2.50 3.02 -1.98
N LEU A 130 -3.36 3.96 -1.58
CA LEU A 130 -4.79 3.94 -1.84
C LEU A 130 -5.13 5.10 -2.76
N ILE A 131 -5.78 4.84 -3.88
CA ILE A 131 -6.34 5.90 -4.71
C ILE A 131 -7.79 6.11 -4.30
N VAL A 132 -8.10 7.26 -3.72
CA VAL A 132 -9.45 7.62 -3.29
C VAL A 132 -10.08 8.52 -4.34
N ARG A 133 -11.25 8.10 -4.83
CA ARG A 133 -12.04 8.81 -5.85
C ARG A 133 -13.27 9.46 -5.22
N GLU A 134 -13.44 10.74 -5.48
CA GLU A 134 -14.69 11.47 -5.21
C GLU A 134 -15.11 12.17 -6.50
N LYS A 135 -16.37 12.01 -6.92
CA LYS A 135 -16.95 12.83 -8.00
C LYS A 135 -16.12 12.86 -9.31
N GLY A 136 -15.38 11.80 -9.62
CA GLY A 136 -14.55 11.69 -10.83
C GLY A 136 -13.12 12.24 -10.67
N LEU A 137 -12.80 12.84 -9.53
CA LEU A 137 -11.46 13.29 -9.16
C LEU A 137 -10.83 12.27 -8.21
N THR A 138 -9.51 12.18 -8.23
CA THR A 138 -8.74 11.21 -7.44
C THR A 138 -7.67 11.90 -6.62
N VAL A 139 -7.32 11.30 -5.50
CA VAL A 139 -6.11 11.63 -4.75
C VAL A 139 -5.40 10.36 -4.32
N GLN A 140 -4.07 10.38 -4.39
CA GLN A 140 -3.23 9.35 -3.80
C GLN A 140 -3.16 9.52 -2.28
N CYS A 141 -3.43 8.45 -1.55
CA CYS A 141 -3.26 8.34 -0.11
C CYS A 141 -2.11 7.37 0.17
N VAL A 142 -1.08 7.86 0.85
CA VAL A 142 0.12 7.11 1.19
C VAL A 142 0.03 6.62 2.62
N LEU A 143 0.13 5.31 2.80
CA LEU A 143 0.26 4.68 4.12
C LEU A 143 1.68 4.14 4.21
N SER A 144 2.47 4.66 5.14
CA SER A 144 3.81 4.16 5.45
C SER A 144 3.91 3.99 6.97
N VAL A 145 4.38 2.82 7.43
CA VAL A 145 4.52 2.54 8.86
C VAL A 145 5.39 3.62 9.50
N CYS A 146 4.80 4.33 10.45
CA CYS A 146 5.40 5.44 11.15
C CYS A 146 5.06 5.29 12.65
N PRO A 147 6.06 5.32 13.55
CA PRO A 147 5.81 5.25 14.99
C PRO A 147 4.71 6.21 15.41
N ASP A 148 3.80 5.74 16.26
CA ASP A 148 2.68 6.50 16.84
C ASP A 148 1.64 7.08 15.87
N VAL A 149 1.76 6.82 14.55
CA VAL A 149 0.83 7.33 13.53
C VAL A 149 0.20 6.21 12.71
N VAL A 150 1.03 5.34 12.10
CA VAL A 150 0.58 4.25 11.20
C VAL A 150 1.24 2.95 11.62
N SER A 151 0.44 1.97 12.02
CA SER A 151 0.91 0.62 12.39
C SER A 151 0.97 -0.33 11.20
N LEU A 152 1.61 -1.49 11.38
CA LEU A 152 1.55 -2.59 10.42
C LEU A 152 0.11 -3.12 10.23
N GLY A 153 -0.68 -3.13 11.31
CA GLY A 153 -2.09 -3.52 11.28
C GLY A 153 -2.92 -2.61 10.40
N MET A 154 -2.67 -1.30 10.46
CA MET A 154 -3.32 -0.30 9.61
C MET A 154 -3.00 -0.48 8.13
N VAL A 155 -1.73 -0.71 7.77
CA VAL A 155 -1.34 -0.99 6.38
C VAL A 155 -2.02 -2.28 5.89
N LYS A 156 -2.02 -3.34 6.71
CA LYS A 156 -2.71 -4.60 6.40
C LYS A 156 -4.20 -4.39 6.17
N PHE A 157 -4.88 -3.65 7.05
CA PHE A 157 -6.29 -3.30 6.90
C PHE A 157 -6.56 -2.57 5.59
N ALA A 158 -5.80 -1.52 5.30
CA ALA A 158 -5.98 -0.72 4.09
C ALA A 158 -5.74 -1.54 2.82
N THR A 159 -4.74 -2.43 2.81
CA THR A 159 -4.49 -3.35 1.69
C THR A 159 -5.59 -4.40 1.49
N GLY A 160 -6.38 -4.68 2.53
CA GLY A 160 -7.52 -5.60 2.50
C GLY A 160 -8.85 -4.96 2.09
N LEU A 161 -8.87 -3.66 1.79
CA LEU A 161 -10.07 -2.98 1.30
C LEU A 161 -10.35 -3.39 -0.14
N SER A 162 -11.61 -3.72 -0.43
CA SER A 162 -12.09 -4.01 -1.77
C SER A 162 -12.28 -2.71 -2.57
N ARG A 163 -12.06 -2.78 -3.89
CA ARG A 163 -12.38 -1.69 -4.81
C ARG A 163 -13.84 -1.28 -4.67
N GLU A 164 -14.10 0.02 -4.82
CA GLU A 164 -15.38 0.69 -4.60
C GLU A 164 -15.86 0.78 -3.13
N SER A 165 -15.10 0.28 -2.15
CA SER A 165 -15.38 0.53 -0.73
C SER A 165 -15.38 2.03 -0.45
N TYR A 166 -16.32 2.49 0.37
CA TYR A 166 -16.44 3.89 0.74
C TYR A 166 -15.70 4.13 2.05
N VAL A 167 -14.75 5.06 2.04
CA VAL A 167 -13.78 5.27 3.12
C VAL A 167 -13.69 6.72 3.53
N ASP A 168 -13.35 6.92 4.79
CA ASP A 168 -12.90 8.17 5.38
C ASP A 168 -11.40 8.10 5.56
N VAL A 169 -10.69 9.11 5.08
CA VAL A 169 -9.24 9.22 5.23
C VAL A 169 -8.91 10.54 5.90
N GLU A 170 -8.29 10.48 7.07
CA GLU A 170 -7.69 11.63 7.74
C GLU A 170 -6.18 11.58 7.52
N GLY A 171 -5.59 12.67 7.08
CA GLY A 171 -4.15 12.71 6.83
C GLY A 171 -3.64 14.10 6.55
N THR A 172 -2.33 14.23 6.40
CA THR A 172 -1.65 15.49 6.10
C THR A 172 -1.37 15.58 4.60
N VAL A 173 -1.71 16.70 3.98
CA VAL A 173 -1.41 16.94 2.56
C VAL A 173 0.09 17.16 2.38
N SER A 174 0.69 16.47 1.42
CA SER A 174 2.09 16.63 1.02
C SER A 174 2.21 16.79 -0.49
N VAL A 175 3.25 17.49 -0.92
CA VAL A 175 3.62 17.62 -2.34
C VAL A 175 4.79 16.66 -2.58
N PRO A 176 4.63 15.65 -3.45
CA PRO A 176 5.73 14.75 -3.78
C PRO A 176 6.88 15.47 -4.48
N ASP A 177 8.12 15.04 -4.23
CA ASP A 177 9.32 15.62 -4.87
C ASP A 177 9.36 15.37 -6.38
N SER A 178 8.81 14.24 -6.82
CA SER A 178 8.64 13.92 -8.24
C SER A 178 7.20 14.19 -8.68
N PRO A 179 6.97 14.79 -9.87
CA PRO A 179 5.62 15.00 -10.36
C PRO A 179 4.88 13.67 -10.46
N ILE A 180 3.82 13.52 -9.68
CA ILE A 180 2.84 12.44 -9.86
C ILE A 180 1.70 12.94 -10.73
N LYS A 181 0.78 12.05 -11.10
CA LYS A 181 -0.40 12.41 -11.90
C LYS A 181 -1.26 13.48 -11.21
N ASP A 182 -1.28 13.46 -9.89
CA ASP A 182 -1.95 14.42 -9.03
C ASP A 182 -0.95 15.47 -8.51
N ALA A 183 -1.38 16.70 -8.25
CA ALA A 183 -0.47 17.75 -7.74
C ALA A 183 -0.05 17.51 -6.27
N VAL A 184 -0.86 16.76 -5.51
CA VAL A 184 -0.70 16.51 -4.08
C VAL A 184 -1.07 15.08 -3.72
N GLU A 185 -0.60 14.62 -2.57
CA GLU A 185 -0.99 13.35 -1.95
C GLU A 185 -1.31 13.54 -0.46
N ILE A 186 -1.98 12.55 0.14
CA ILE A 186 -2.33 12.55 1.56
C ILE A 186 -1.46 11.51 2.29
N GLN A 187 -0.62 11.97 3.21
CA GLN A 187 0.04 11.11 4.20
C GLN A 187 -0.99 10.69 5.25
N VAL A 188 -1.45 9.45 5.18
CA VAL A 188 -2.57 8.95 5.97
C VAL A 188 -2.19 8.85 7.45
N ARG A 189 -3.09 9.32 8.31
CA ARG A 189 -3.03 9.17 9.76
C ARG A 189 -4.12 8.27 10.31
N LYS A 190 -5.32 8.30 9.71
CA LYS A 190 -6.44 7.41 10.01
C LYS A 190 -7.17 7.00 8.74
N VAL A 191 -7.70 5.78 8.71
CA VAL A 191 -8.50 5.27 7.59
C VAL A 191 -9.64 4.40 8.09
N TYR A 192 -10.87 4.82 7.82
CA TYR A 192 -12.05 4.08 8.24
C TYR A 192 -12.90 3.65 7.04
N CYS A 193 -13.41 2.43 7.08
CA CYS A 193 -14.34 1.91 6.07
C CYS A 193 -15.77 2.21 6.51
N VAL A 194 -16.44 3.09 5.79
CA VAL A 194 -17.85 3.46 6.01
C VAL A 194 -18.78 2.39 5.43
N SER A 195 -18.43 1.87 4.25
CA SER A 195 -19.21 0.85 3.56
C SER A 195 -18.29 0.00 2.72
N LYS A 196 -18.12 -1.26 3.12
CA LYS A 196 -17.28 -2.21 2.41
C LYS A 196 -17.96 -2.71 1.15
N ALA A 197 -17.25 -2.64 0.02
CA ALA A 197 -17.75 -3.18 -1.23
C ALA A 197 -17.55 -4.71 -1.30
N VAL A 198 -18.33 -5.36 -2.16
CA VAL A 198 -18.09 -6.77 -2.48
C VAL A 198 -16.72 -6.93 -3.16
N PRO A 199 -15.92 -7.97 -2.84
CA PRO A 199 -14.58 -8.12 -3.41
C PRO A 199 -14.55 -8.24 -4.94
N THR A 200 -15.54 -8.94 -5.51
CA THR A 200 -15.66 -9.16 -6.96
C THR A 200 -16.76 -8.27 -7.51
N LEU A 201 -16.37 -7.20 -8.20
CA LEU A 201 -17.31 -6.29 -8.84
C LEU A 201 -17.78 -6.88 -10.18
N PRO A 202 -19.07 -6.71 -10.56
CA PRO A 202 -19.58 -7.21 -11.83
C PRO A 202 -19.02 -6.48 -13.04
N ILE A 203 -18.60 -5.21 -12.87
CA ILE A 203 -17.78 -4.46 -13.83
C ILE A 203 -16.72 -3.65 -13.07
N ASN A 204 -15.56 -3.47 -13.68
CA ASN A 204 -14.54 -2.55 -13.18
C ASN A 204 -14.78 -1.15 -13.77
N ILE A 205 -14.70 -0.12 -12.92
CA ILE A 205 -14.86 1.28 -13.32
C ILE A 205 -13.76 1.71 -14.30
N GLU A 206 -12.53 1.23 -14.13
CA GLU A 206 -11.40 1.54 -15.01
C GLU A 206 -11.64 0.98 -16.42
N ASP A 207 -12.12 -0.27 -16.51
CA ASP A 207 -12.44 -0.91 -17.80
C ASP A 207 -13.62 -0.21 -18.50
N ALA A 208 -14.66 0.15 -17.74
CA ALA A 208 -15.82 0.86 -18.26
C ALA A 208 -15.54 2.33 -18.62
N ALA A 209 -14.43 2.90 -18.16
CA ALA A 209 -14.04 4.28 -18.44
C ALA A 209 -13.13 4.40 -19.67
N ARG A 210 -12.55 3.31 -20.18
CA ARG A 210 -11.69 3.36 -21.38
C ARG A 210 -12.49 3.73 -22.62
N SER A 211 -11.86 4.51 -23.49
CA SER A 211 -12.40 4.82 -24.81
C SER A 211 -12.13 3.70 -25.81
N GLU A 212 -12.98 3.63 -26.85
CA GLU A 212 -12.78 2.73 -27.98
C GLU A 212 -11.40 2.92 -28.64
N VAL A 213 -10.98 4.18 -28.77
CA VAL A 213 -9.68 4.54 -29.35
C VAL A 213 -8.51 3.97 -28.54
N GLU A 214 -8.61 3.96 -27.20
CA GLU A 214 -7.58 3.36 -26.34
C GLU A 214 -7.55 1.83 -26.47
N ILE A 215 -8.71 1.20 -26.56
CA ILE A 215 -8.83 -0.26 -26.75
C ILE A 215 -8.23 -0.67 -28.10
N ASP A 216 -8.56 0.05 -29.18
CA ASP A 216 -8.07 -0.23 -30.52
C ASP A 216 -6.53 -0.05 -30.61
N LYS A 217 -5.99 0.99 -29.96
CA LYS A 217 -4.54 1.21 -29.87
C LYS A 217 -3.84 0.10 -29.09
N ALA A 218 -4.41 -0.35 -27.97
CA ALA A 218 -3.86 -1.46 -27.20
C ALA A 218 -3.86 -2.75 -28.04
N LEU A 219 -4.95 -3.01 -28.77
CA LEU A 219 -5.06 -4.16 -29.66
C LEU A 219 -3.99 -4.12 -30.77
N GLN A 220 -3.74 -2.95 -31.36
CA GLN A 220 -2.66 -2.74 -32.34
C GLN A 220 -1.26 -2.98 -31.74
N ALA A 221 -1.08 -2.67 -30.45
CA ALA A 221 0.14 -2.95 -29.70
C ALA A 221 0.23 -4.42 -29.21
N GLY A 222 -0.76 -5.26 -29.53
CA GLY A 222 -0.81 -6.66 -29.13
C GLY A 222 -1.35 -6.90 -27.72
N GLU A 223 -1.90 -5.88 -27.06
CA GLU A 223 -2.51 -5.97 -25.73
C GLU A 223 -4.03 -6.05 -25.83
N GLN A 224 -4.61 -7.16 -25.36
CA GLN A 224 -6.06 -7.32 -25.28
C GLN A 224 -6.59 -6.75 -23.97
N LEU A 225 -7.13 -5.53 -24.03
CA LEU A 225 -7.84 -4.93 -22.89
C LEU A 225 -9.27 -5.47 -22.77
N VAL A 226 -9.77 -5.50 -21.53
CA VAL A 226 -11.17 -5.83 -21.25
C VAL A 226 -12.06 -4.71 -21.76
N ARG A 227 -13.07 -5.08 -22.56
CA ARG A 227 -14.11 -4.19 -23.06
C ARG A 227 -15.42 -4.48 -22.35
N VAL A 228 -16.06 -3.44 -21.79
CA VAL A 228 -17.35 -3.57 -21.11
C VAL A 228 -18.47 -3.20 -22.09
N ASN A 229 -19.24 -4.20 -22.53
CA ASN A 229 -20.32 -4.01 -23.50
C ASN A 229 -21.50 -3.20 -22.93
N GLN A 230 -22.26 -2.58 -23.81
CA GLN A 230 -23.38 -1.72 -23.44
C GLN A 230 -24.41 -2.43 -22.53
N ASP A 231 -24.80 -3.67 -22.87
CA ASP A 231 -25.75 -4.44 -22.06
C ASP A 231 -25.25 -4.65 -20.63
N THR A 232 -23.97 -4.98 -20.46
CA THR A 232 -23.35 -5.14 -19.14
C THR A 232 -23.35 -3.82 -18.37
N ARG A 233 -23.04 -2.69 -19.04
CA ARG A 233 -23.07 -1.35 -18.42
C ARG A 233 -24.47 -0.96 -17.98
N LEU A 234 -25.50 -1.29 -18.77
CA LEU A 234 -26.90 -1.04 -18.43
C LEU A 234 -27.38 -1.92 -17.27
N ASN A 235 -27.02 -3.20 -17.25
CA ASN A 235 -27.33 -4.11 -16.14
C ASN A 235 -26.70 -3.67 -14.82
N PHE A 236 -25.52 -3.04 -14.87
CA PHE A 236 -24.80 -2.53 -13.70
C PHE A 236 -24.68 -1.00 -13.71
N ARG A 237 -25.77 -0.31 -14.09
CA ARG A 237 -25.78 1.14 -14.31
C ARG A 237 -25.29 1.96 -13.12
N VAL A 238 -25.52 1.50 -11.89
CA VAL A 238 -25.05 2.17 -10.66
C VAL A 238 -23.52 2.26 -10.60
N LEU A 239 -22.81 1.26 -11.12
CA LEU A 239 -21.34 1.30 -11.23
C LEU A 239 -20.94 2.13 -12.44
N ASP A 240 -21.59 1.92 -13.58
CA ASP A 240 -21.28 2.64 -14.81
C ASP A 240 -21.41 4.17 -14.65
N LEU A 241 -22.42 4.64 -13.93
CA LEU A 241 -22.60 6.07 -13.62
C LEU A 241 -21.44 6.69 -12.82
N ARG A 242 -20.56 5.88 -12.23
CA ARG A 242 -19.39 6.35 -11.46
C ARG A 242 -18.17 6.61 -12.34
N THR A 243 -18.21 6.24 -13.63
CA THR A 243 -17.12 6.56 -14.56
C THR A 243 -17.00 8.08 -14.71
N PRO A 244 -15.77 8.62 -14.87
CA PRO A 244 -15.58 10.06 -15.05
C PRO A 244 -16.41 10.64 -16.21
N SER A 245 -16.52 9.91 -17.33
CA SER A 245 -17.29 10.32 -18.49
C SER A 245 -18.79 10.44 -18.18
N ASN A 246 -19.41 9.46 -17.53
CA ASN A 246 -20.82 9.56 -17.14
C ASN A 246 -21.05 10.69 -16.12
N GLN A 247 -20.17 10.84 -15.13
CA GLN A 247 -20.23 11.95 -14.17
C GLN A 247 -20.18 13.31 -14.87
N GLY A 248 -19.31 13.48 -15.87
CA GLY A 248 -19.23 14.68 -16.70
C GLY A 248 -20.50 14.92 -17.52
N ILE A 249 -21.00 13.90 -18.23
CA ILE A 249 -22.22 13.97 -19.05
C ILE A 249 -23.41 14.47 -18.23
N PHE A 250 -23.68 13.85 -17.07
CA PHE A 250 -24.85 14.23 -16.27
C PHE A 250 -24.69 15.58 -15.57
N ARG A 251 -23.46 16.02 -15.26
CA ARG A 251 -23.24 17.39 -14.77
C ARG A 251 -23.54 18.42 -15.85
N ILE A 252 -23.04 18.22 -17.06
CA ILE A 252 -23.29 19.12 -18.18
C ILE A 252 -24.78 19.16 -18.50
N GLN A 253 -25.44 18.00 -18.57
CA GLN A 253 -26.89 17.92 -18.77
C GLN A 253 -27.65 18.74 -17.74
N CYS A 254 -27.34 18.56 -16.45
CA CYS A 254 -27.97 19.33 -15.37
C CYS A 254 -27.77 20.86 -15.54
N GLN A 255 -26.60 21.30 -16.00
CA GLN A 255 -26.37 22.72 -16.26
C GLN A 255 -27.17 23.25 -17.47
N VAL A 256 -27.32 22.46 -18.53
CA VAL A 256 -28.14 22.84 -19.68
C VAL A 256 -29.61 23.02 -19.27
N GLU A 257 -30.13 22.14 -18.42
CA GLU A 257 -31.48 22.24 -17.87
C GLU A 257 -31.65 23.49 -16.98
N ASN A 258 -30.64 23.83 -16.17
CA ASN A 258 -30.67 25.02 -15.30
C ASN A 258 -30.58 26.36 -16.03
N VAL A 259 -29.94 26.41 -17.20
CA VAL A 259 -29.85 27.64 -18.03
C VAL A 259 -31.14 27.91 -18.80
N SER A 260 -32.04 26.91 -18.91
CA SER A 260 -33.26 26.98 -19.72
C SER A 260 -34.47 27.58 -18.98
N TYR A 261 -34.27 28.28 -17.86
CA TYR A 261 -35.32 28.98 -17.09
C TYR A 261 -34.88 30.37 -16.65
#